data_AF-A0A399PXX5-F1
#
_entry.id   AF-A0A399PXX5-F1
#
_cell.length_a   1.000
_cell.length_b   1.000
_cell.length_c   1.000
_cell.angle_alpha   90.00
_cell.angle_beta   90.00
_cell.angle_gamma   90.00
#
_symmetry.space_group_name_H-M   'P 1'
#
loop_
_entity.id
_entity.type
_entity.pdbx_description
1 polymer ?
#
loop_
_entity_poly.entity_id
_entity_poly.type
_entity_poly.pdbx_seq_one_letter_code
_entity_poly.pdbx_strand_id
1 'polypeptide(L)'
;MSPGSPSGSPSRWSASGSWRAWSSTSPTRLRHGARRTAQSLSLPWTGFQPTIHALAVLRNACAHHAQLWHRRSNIVAAPERKDLRNERAYARNDGSIYATIIALKRYTHALDRHSPFGDRVDELLDRNASFATGICFPSAR
;
A
#
# COMPACT_ATOMS: atom_id res chain seq x y z
N MET A 1 -45.07 -25.68 15.96
CA MET A 1 -44.70 -24.83 14.81
C MET A 1 -43.66 -23.82 15.29
N SER A 2 -42.38 -24.06 14.99
CA SER A 2 -41.34 -23.01 14.86
C SER A 2 -41.66 -22.15 13.61
N PRO A 3 -41.00 -21.02 13.31
CA PRO A 3 -39.74 -20.45 13.87
C PRO A 3 -39.93 -18.96 14.29
N GLY A 4 -39.01 -18.20 14.88
CA GLY A 4 -37.55 -18.24 14.99
C GLY A 4 -37.07 -16.81 14.78
N SER A 5 -36.62 -16.14 15.85
CA SER A 5 -36.04 -14.79 15.78
C SER A 5 -34.60 -14.89 15.28
N PRO A 6 -34.19 -14.19 14.20
CA PRO A 6 -32.79 -14.12 13.84
C PRO A 6 -32.11 -12.96 14.58
N SER A 7 -31.21 -13.34 15.49
CA SER A 7 -30.16 -12.49 16.03
C SER A 7 -29.28 -11.96 14.88
N GLY A 8 -29.37 -10.66 14.60
CA GLY A 8 -28.52 -9.97 13.64
C GLY A 8 -27.08 -9.86 14.16
N SER A 9 -26.23 -10.81 13.76
CA SER A 9 -24.78 -10.69 13.88
C SER A 9 -24.27 -9.58 12.96
N PRO A 10 -23.35 -8.69 13.39
CA PRO A 10 -22.75 -7.72 12.49
C PRO A 10 -21.92 -8.45 11.44
N SER A 11 -22.27 -8.21 10.18
CA SER A 11 -21.67 -8.79 8.99
C SER A 11 -20.16 -8.54 8.95
N ARG A 12 -19.42 -9.63 9.07
CA ARG A 12 -18.00 -9.75 8.77
C ARG A 12 -17.76 -9.29 7.32
N TRP A 13 -17.19 -8.11 7.14
CA TRP A 13 -16.73 -7.64 5.83
C TRP A 13 -15.61 -8.57 5.34
N SER A 14 -15.97 -9.50 4.47
CA SER A 14 -15.04 -10.38 3.76
C SER A 14 -14.43 -9.60 2.58
N ALA A 15 -13.20 -9.13 2.74
CA ALA A 15 -12.45 -8.38 1.72
C ALA A 15 -12.12 -9.18 0.44
N SER A 16 -12.56 -10.43 0.35
CA SER A 16 -12.40 -11.28 -0.84
C SER A 16 -13.46 -11.06 -1.93
N GLY A 17 -14.55 -10.34 -1.63
CA GLY A 17 -15.61 -10.05 -2.61
C GLY A 17 -15.32 -8.89 -3.56
N SER A 18 -14.57 -7.88 -3.11
CA SER A 18 -14.35 -6.64 -3.87
C SER A 18 -13.49 -6.81 -5.12
N TRP A 19 -12.63 -7.83 -5.18
CA TRP A 19 -11.68 -8.00 -6.27
C TRP A 19 -12.22 -8.88 -7.42
N ARG A 20 -13.22 -9.73 -7.17
CA ARG A 20 -13.90 -10.47 -8.27
C ARG A 20 -14.69 -9.53 -9.19
N ALA A 21 -15.11 -8.38 -8.69
CA ALA A 21 -15.76 -7.34 -9.50
C ALA A 21 -14.78 -6.63 -10.46
N TRP A 22 -13.48 -6.60 -10.15
CA TRP A 22 -12.47 -6.07 -11.08
C TRP A 22 -12.15 -7.06 -12.22
N SER A 23 -12.28 -8.36 -11.98
CA SER A 23 -12.01 -9.39 -13.01
C SER A 23 -13.07 -9.47 -14.12
N SER A 24 -14.26 -8.88 -13.95
CA SER A 24 -15.30 -8.85 -15.00
C SER A 24 -15.23 -7.61 -15.89
N THR A 25 -14.40 -6.62 -15.55
CA THR A 25 -14.24 -5.41 -16.37
C THR A 25 -13.18 -5.65 -17.43
N SER A 26 -13.49 -5.35 -18.70
CA SER A 26 -12.56 -5.50 -19.82
C SER A 26 -11.18 -4.88 -19.47
N PRO A 27 -10.05 -5.62 -19.61
CA PRO A 27 -8.72 -5.16 -19.19
C PRO A 27 -8.31 -3.81 -19.78
N THR A 28 -8.80 -3.51 -20.99
CA THR A 28 -8.63 -2.23 -21.68
C THR A 28 -9.29 -1.06 -20.94
N ARG A 29 -10.55 -1.20 -20.49
CA ARG A 29 -11.28 -0.12 -19.79
C ARG A 29 -10.62 0.26 -18.46
N LEU A 30 -10.16 -0.72 -17.69
CA LEU A 30 -9.43 -0.48 -16.45
C LEU A 30 -8.11 0.26 -16.69
N ARG A 31 -7.36 -0.12 -17.73
CA ARG A 31 -6.11 0.57 -18.11
C ARG A 31 -6.35 2.02 -18.54
N HIS A 32 -7.42 2.29 -19.29
CA HIS A 32 -7.77 3.66 -19.67
C HIS A 32 -8.21 4.53 -18.49
N GLY A 33 -8.93 3.97 -17.52
CA GLY A 33 -9.30 4.67 -16.28
C GLY A 33 -8.10 4.98 -15.40
N ALA A 34 -7.22 3.99 -15.18
CA ALA A 34 -5.99 4.16 -14.42
C ALA A 34 -5.06 5.21 -15.06
N ARG A 35 -4.94 5.20 -16.40
CA ARG A 35 -4.10 6.16 -17.12
C ARG A 35 -4.62 7.59 -17.00
N ARG A 36 -5.95 7.79 -17.13
CA ARG A 36 -6.57 9.11 -16.92
C ARG A 36 -6.38 9.61 -15.49
N THR A 37 -6.47 8.72 -14.52
CA THR A 37 -6.26 9.06 -13.10
C THR A 37 -4.80 9.48 -12.83
N ALA A 38 -3.83 8.74 -13.37
CA ALA A 38 -2.42 9.11 -13.25
C ALA A 38 -2.16 10.49 -13.85
N GLN A 39 -2.73 10.77 -15.04
CA GLN A 39 -2.63 12.07 -15.70
C GLN A 39 -3.28 13.20 -14.90
N SER A 40 -4.50 13.01 -14.38
CA SER A 40 -5.20 14.04 -13.61
C SER A 40 -4.48 14.41 -12.31
N LEU A 41 -3.74 13.45 -11.73
CA LEU A 41 -2.95 13.65 -10.52
C LEU A 41 -1.50 14.06 -10.80
N SER A 42 -1.14 14.29 -12.08
CA SER A 42 0.24 14.55 -12.50
C SER A 42 1.26 13.51 -12.02
N LEU A 43 0.82 12.25 -11.89
CA LEU A 43 1.65 11.12 -11.49
C LEU A 43 2.16 10.35 -12.71
N PRO A 44 3.38 9.79 -12.65
CA PRO A 44 3.94 9.03 -13.76
C PRO A 44 3.14 7.75 -13.98
N TRP A 45 2.85 7.43 -15.25
CA TRP A 45 2.16 6.20 -15.63
C TRP A 45 2.98 4.94 -15.33
N THR A 46 4.30 5.02 -15.52
CA THR A 46 5.22 3.92 -15.24
C THR A 46 5.15 3.53 -13.77
N GLY A 47 4.82 2.26 -13.50
CA GLY A 47 4.68 1.76 -12.13
C GLY A 47 3.42 2.23 -11.40
N PHE A 48 2.51 3.00 -12.03
CA PHE A 48 1.30 3.51 -11.38
C PHE A 48 0.39 2.39 -10.88
N GLN A 49 -0.04 1.51 -11.79
CA GLN A 49 -0.94 0.42 -11.47
C GLN A 49 -0.40 -0.53 -10.37
N PRO A 50 0.85 -1.03 -10.43
CA PRO A 50 1.40 -1.85 -9.35
C PRO A 50 1.57 -1.06 -8.04
N THR A 51 1.86 0.24 -8.09
CA THR A 51 1.92 1.10 -6.89
C THR A 51 0.56 1.24 -6.24
N ILE A 52 -0.49 1.57 -7.00
CA ILE A 52 -1.87 1.65 -6.47
C ILE A 52 -2.30 0.31 -5.88
N HIS A 53 -1.94 -0.81 -6.52
CA HIS A 53 -2.24 -2.13 -5.99
C HIS A 53 -1.52 -2.39 -4.64
N ALA A 54 -0.23 -2.08 -4.56
CA ALA A 54 0.55 -2.19 -3.31
C ALA A 54 -0.02 -1.28 -2.20
N LEU A 55 -0.45 -0.06 -2.52
CA LEU A 55 -1.11 0.86 -1.58
C LEU A 55 -2.45 0.31 -1.09
N ALA A 56 -3.25 -0.32 -1.95
CA ALA A 56 -4.50 -0.96 -1.54
C ALA A 56 -4.24 -2.12 -0.57
N VAL A 57 -3.20 -2.93 -0.81
CA VAL A 57 -2.78 -4.00 0.09
C VAL A 57 -2.30 -3.44 1.42
N LEU A 58 -1.47 -2.39 1.40
CA LEU A 58 -1.00 -1.70 2.61
C LEU A 58 -2.17 -1.15 3.42
N ARG A 59 -3.13 -0.47 2.77
CA ARG A 59 -4.34 0.04 3.41
C ARG A 59 -5.13 -1.09 4.08
N ASN A 60 -5.25 -2.23 3.40
CA ASN A 60 -5.96 -3.38 3.98
C ASN A 60 -5.21 -3.95 5.18
N ALA A 61 -3.88 -4.02 5.14
CA ALA A 61 -3.08 -4.40 6.31
C ALA A 61 -3.35 -3.45 7.51
N CYS A 62 -3.31 -2.13 7.28
CA CYS A 62 -3.64 -1.16 8.33
C CYS A 62 -5.07 -1.32 8.86
N ALA A 63 -6.06 -1.53 7.98
CA ALA A 63 -7.47 -1.67 8.34
C ALA A 63 -7.76 -2.97 9.11
N HIS A 64 -7.00 -4.03 8.87
CA HIS A 64 -7.11 -5.29 9.62
C HIS A 64 -6.34 -5.27 10.94
N HIS A 65 -5.98 -4.08 11.46
CA HIS A 65 -5.17 -3.87 12.66
C HIS A 65 -3.89 -4.73 12.66
N ALA A 66 -3.32 -4.96 11.48
CA ALA A 66 -2.11 -5.75 11.35
C ALA A 66 -0.88 -4.88 11.66
N GLN A 67 0.03 -5.42 12.47
CA GLN A 67 1.38 -4.87 12.61
C GLN A 67 2.08 -4.90 11.25
N LEU A 68 2.63 -3.76 10.82
CA LEU A 68 3.35 -3.63 9.55
C LEU A 68 4.80 -4.13 9.65
N TRP A 69 5.43 -4.03 10.81
CA TRP A 69 6.81 -4.49 11.02
C TRP A 69 6.86 -6.04 11.12
N HIS A 70 7.97 -6.64 10.68
CA HIS A 70 8.17 -8.10 10.51
C HIS A 70 7.21 -8.79 9.53
N ARG A 71 6.57 -8.04 8.63
CA ARG A 71 5.77 -8.61 7.53
C ARG A 71 6.46 -8.41 6.20
N ARG A 72 6.50 -9.47 5.41
CA ARG A 72 6.83 -9.39 3.99
C ARG A 72 5.57 -9.07 3.19
N SER A 73 5.70 -8.13 2.25
CA SER A 73 4.68 -7.93 1.23
C SER A 73 5.05 -8.73 -0.01
N ASN A 74 4.15 -9.58 -0.48
CA ASN A 74 4.30 -10.27 -1.76
C ASN A 74 3.96 -9.36 -2.96
N ILE A 75 3.43 -8.17 -2.67
CA ILE A 75 3.06 -7.14 -3.66
C ILE A 75 3.87 -5.91 -3.30
N VAL A 76 4.94 -5.67 -4.06
CA VAL A 76 5.85 -4.57 -3.83
C VAL A 76 5.50 -3.45 -4.82
N ALA A 77 5.39 -2.22 -4.32
CA ALA A 77 5.34 -1.07 -5.22
C ALA A 77 6.61 -1.07 -6.09
N ALA A 78 6.56 -0.46 -7.26
CA ALA A 78 7.73 -0.27 -8.11
C ALA A 78 8.24 1.17 -7.95
N PRO A 79 8.92 1.52 -6.82
CA PRO A 79 9.52 2.84 -6.66
C PRO A 79 10.56 3.07 -7.77
N GLU A 80 10.72 4.31 -8.22
CA GLU A 80 11.72 4.60 -9.24
C GLU A 80 13.12 4.50 -8.62
N ARG A 81 14.11 4.07 -9.43
CA ARG A 81 15.51 3.96 -8.97
C ARG A 81 16.05 5.24 -8.33
N LYS A 82 15.55 6.41 -8.74
CA LYS A 82 15.91 7.71 -8.16
C LYS A 82 15.40 7.87 -6.73
N ASP A 83 14.19 7.38 -6.45
CA ASP A 83 13.57 7.43 -5.12
C ASP A 83 14.32 6.51 -4.16
N LEU A 84 14.78 5.36 -4.67
CA LEU A 84 15.57 4.39 -3.92
C LEU A 84 16.98 4.87 -3.56
N ARG A 85 17.59 5.73 -4.40
CA ARG A 85 18.94 6.25 -4.13
C ARG A 85 19.00 7.16 -2.90
N ASN A 86 17.90 7.86 -2.61
CA ASN A 86 17.82 8.77 -1.47
C ASN A 86 17.44 8.04 -0.17
N GLU A 87 16.93 6.82 -0.29
CA GLU A 87 16.40 6.03 0.82
C GLU A 87 17.40 4.93 1.21
N ARG A 88 18.34 5.30 2.11
CA ARG A 88 19.46 4.46 2.60
C ARG A 88 19.07 3.04 3.02
N ALA A 89 17.82 2.82 3.45
CA ALA A 89 17.34 1.55 3.99
C ALA A 89 16.92 0.51 2.94
N TYR A 90 16.65 0.93 1.69
CA TYR A 90 15.98 0.05 0.72
C TYR A 90 16.92 -0.93 -0.01
N ALA A 91 18.23 -0.71 0.05
CA ALA A 91 19.21 -1.36 -0.83
C ALA A 91 19.37 -2.89 -0.67
N ARG A 92 18.58 -3.59 0.16
CA ARG A 92 18.89 -4.98 0.56
C ARG A 92 17.75 -6.00 0.69
N ASN A 93 16.46 -5.68 0.49
CA ASN A 93 15.42 -6.71 0.71
C ASN A 93 14.18 -6.62 -0.19
N ASP A 94 14.08 -7.59 -1.11
CA ASP A 94 12.87 -7.86 -1.88
C ASP A 94 11.73 -8.27 -0.93
N GLY A 95 10.67 -7.45 -0.89
CA GLY A 95 9.48 -7.71 -0.06
C GLY A 95 9.33 -6.85 1.19
N SER A 96 10.20 -5.87 1.41
CA SER A 96 10.00 -4.85 2.45
C SER A 96 8.77 -3.99 2.17
N ILE A 97 7.95 -3.76 3.20
CA ILE A 97 6.81 -2.81 3.14
C ILE A 97 7.30 -1.38 2.93
N TYR A 98 8.56 -1.07 3.29
CA TYR A 98 9.15 0.24 3.10
C TYR A 98 9.13 0.68 1.63
N ALA A 99 9.15 -0.24 0.67
CA ALA A 99 9.00 0.04 -0.75
C ALA A 99 7.74 0.85 -1.07
N THR A 100 6.64 0.36 -0.48
CA THR A 100 5.31 0.89 -0.66
C THR A 100 5.17 2.22 0.08
N ILE A 101 5.87 2.36 1.21
CA ILE A 101 5.96 3.62 1.96
C ILE A 101 6.72 4.68 1.15
N ILE A 102 7.85 4.35 0.52
CA ILE A 102 8.60 5.27 -0.35
C ILE A 102 7.71 5.75 -1.51
N ALA A 103 7.00 4.82 -2.16
CA ALA A 103 6.06 5.17 -3.21
C ALA A 103 4.92 6.07 -2.71
N LEU A 104 4.43 5.84 -1.48
CA LEU A 104 3.43 6.69 -0.83
C LEU A 104 3.97 8.09 -0.51
N LYS A 105 5.19 8.21 0.03
CA LYS A 105 5.87 9.50 0.26
C LYS A 105 5.96 10.30 -1.04
N ARG A 106 6.34 9.65 -2.14
CA ARG A 106 6.38 10.29 -3.46
C ARG A 106 5.02 10.78 -3.92
N TYR A 107 3.98 9.96 -3.78
CA TYR A 107 2.64 10.31 -4.24
C TYR A 107 2.06 11.44 -3.40
N THR A 108 2.22 11.38 -2.08
CA THR A 108 1.79 12.46 -1.17
C THR A 108 2.51 13.77 -1.49
N HIS A 109 3.83 13.76 -1.69
CA HIS A 109 4.57 14.95 -2.11
C HIS A 109 4.16 15.48 -3.50
N ALA A 110 3.83 14.59 -4.44
CA ALA A 110 3.36 14.99 -5.77
C ALA A 110 1.97 15.63 -5.74
N LEU A 111 1.10 15.18 -4.83
CA LEU A 111 -0.25 15.71 -4.64
C LEU A 111 -0.25 16.99 -3.78
N ASP A 112 0.61 17.03 -2.77
CA ASP A 112 0.80 18.14 -1.84
C ASP A 112 2.28 18.24 -1.48
N ARG A 113 2.95 19.22 -2.09
CA ARG A 113 4.38 19.48 -1.90
C ARG A 113 4.75 19.76 -0.43
N HIS A 114 3.82 20.30 0.35
CA HIS A 114 4.04 20.68 1.74
C HIS A 114 3.53 19.61 2.73
N SER A 115 3.17 18.43 2.23
CA SER A 115 2.67 17.36 3.07
C SER A 115 3.70 16.94 4.11
N PRO A 116 3.38 17.00 5.43
CA PRO A 116 4.29 16.55 6.48
C PRO A 116 4.35 15.02 6.59
N PHE A 117 3.71 14.29 5.68
CA PHE A 117 3.61 12.83 5.76
C PHE A 117 4.97 12.15 5.75
N GLY A 118 5.85 12.53 4.81
CA GLY A 118 7.20 11.96 4.69
C GLY A 118 8.01 12.16 5.96
N ASP A 119 8.08 13.40 6.43
CA ASP A 119 8.82 13.78 7.64
C ASP A 119 8.31 13.05 8.88
N ARG A 120 6.99 12.90 9.03
CA ARG A 120 6.39 12.16 10.16
C ARG A 120 6.71 10.67 10.13
N VAL A 121 6.79 10.08 8.94
CA VAL A 121 7.23 8.68 8.80
C VAL A 121 8.68 8.55 9.23
N ASP A 122 9.55 9.44 8.77
CA ASP A 122 10.98 9.42 9.13
C ASP A 122 11.17 9.64 10.63
N GLU A 123 10.50 10.64 11.21
CA GLU A 123 10.52 10.90 12.66
C GLU A 123 10.01 9.70 13.48
N LEU A 124 9.02 8.95 12.97
CA LEU A 124 8.51 7.75 13.64
C LEU A 124 9.54 6.61 13.63
N LEU A 125 10.21 6.41 12.50
CA LEU A 125 11.22 5.36 12.31
C LEU A 125 12.50 5.68 13.08
N ASP A 126 12.90 6.94 13.13
CA ASP A 126 14.06 7.42 13.90
C ASP A 126 13.84 7.26 15.41
N ARG A 127 12.63 7.54 15.89
CA ARG A 127 12.26 7.34 17.31
C ARG A 127 12.16 5.86 17.71
N ASN A 128 11.95 4.95 16.76
CA ASN A 128 11.67 3.54 17.03
C ASN A 128 12.50 2.61 16.15
N ALA A 129 13.75 2.37 16.56
CA ALA A 129 14.70 1.51 15.83
C ALA A 129 14.17 0.08 15.57
N SER A 130 13.32 -0.45 16.47
CA SER A 130 12.67 -1.76 16.30
C SER A 130 11.67 -1.76 15.14
N PHE A 131 10.87 -0.69 14.98
CA PHE A 131 9.95 -0.53 13.87
C PHE A 131 10.69 -0.32 12.56
N ALA A 132 11.72 0.54 12.56
CA ALA A 132 12.58 0.75 11.40
C ALA A 132 13.18 -0.57 10.92
N THR A 133 13.73 -1.36 11.85
CA THR A 133 14.32 -2.67 11.52
C THR A 133 13.27 -3.62 10.98
N GLY A 134 12.11 -3.78 11.63
CA GLY A 134 11.09 -4.72 11.17
C GLY A 134 10.38 -4.31 9.87
N ILE A 135 10.30 -3.01 9.56
CA ILE A 135 9.71 -2.51 8.31
C ILE A 135 10.70 -2.63 7.15
N CYS A 136 11.96 -2.23 7.35
CA CYS A 136 13.00 -2.27 6.32
C CYS A 136 13.55 -3.68 6.10
N PHE A 137 13.65 -4.48 7.16
CA PHE A 137 14.22 -5.82 7.17
C PHE A 137 13.25 -6.83 7.79
N PRO A 138 12.14 -7.15 7.11
CA PRO A 138 11.21 -8.14 7.62
C PRO A 138 11.88 -9.52 7.72
N SER A 139 11.70 -10.19 8.85
CA SER A 139 12.18 -11.55 9.06
C SER A 139 11.48 -12.51 8.11
N ALA A 140 12.21 -13.48 7.56
CA ALA A 140 11.60 -14.63 6.92
C ALA A 140 10.80 -15.37 7.99
N ARG A 141 9.49 -15.48 7.82
CA ARG A 141 8.66 -16.37 8.61
C ARG A 141 8.52 -17.68 7.87
#